data_AF-A0A523PVT2-F1
#
_entry.id   AF-A0A523PVT2-F1
#
_cell.length_a   1.000
_cell.length_b   1.000
_cell.length_c   1.000
_cell.angle_alpha   90.00
_cell.angle_beta   90.00
_cell.angle_gamma   90.00
#
_symmetry.space_group_name_H-M   'P 1'
#
loop_
_entity.id
_entity.type
_entity.pdbx_description
1 polymer ?
#
loop_
_entity_poly.entity_id
_entity_poly.type
_entity_poly.pdbx_seq_one_letter_code
_entity_poly.pdbx_strand_id
1 'polypeptide(L)'
;MLPRTRLSIALAALSVAAVSTLSLASASATAPKPSYFSAWSNRYPGSLSAANAACQLCHEQTNGHEPWNGYGWDLRELILSGGMGIDQALAAVEGNDSDLDPTGSTNLEEILADAQPGWTDGANNTLYFEDGTTMMNVNPPAGLGGDLDPPVGGCGGAATGNYCSSAPFSTGLSTITVSPSEVSITANPTMTASANNLPDQPGIFIAGPAQAAIPFFNGTLCIAPTGLQRFSTVNVPSAGVVVQSFTIADAAAGGLLVVADTTYNFQRWNRDPAGGGGAANFSDGFAVCFTP
;
A
#
# COMPACT_ATOMS: atom_id res chain seq x y z
N MET A 1 -42.68 -12.02 -105.46
CA MET A 1 -43.12 -11.67 -104.09
C MET A 1 -41.93 -11.08 -103.34
N LEU A 2 -41.99 -9.78 -103.01
CA LEU A 2 -41.29 -9.14 -101.88
C LEU A 2 -41.76 -9.80 -100.54
N PRO A 3 -41.25 -9.49 -99.31
CA PRO A 3 -40.35 -8.42 -98.82
C PRO A 3 -39.23 -8.89 -97.83
N ARG A 4 -38.12 -8.15 -97.62
CA ARG A 4 -37.77 -7.06 -96.64
C ARG A 4 -37.67 -7.41 -95.12
N THR A 5 -36.51 -6.99 -94.55
CA THR A 5 -36.26 -6.34 -93.21
C THR A 5 -36.46 -7.18 -91.93
N ARG A 6 -35.65 -7.11 -90.85
CA ARG A 6 -34.96 -6.02 -90.10
C ARG A 6 -33.74 -6.60 -89.35
N LEU A 7 -32.56 -5.98 -89.36
CA LEU A 7 -31.99 -5.02 -88.38
C LEU A 7 -32.27 -5.34 -86.88
N SER A 8 -31.23 -5.78 -86.16
CA SER A 8 -31.01 -5.51 -84.72
C SER A 8 -29.52 -5.59 -84.40
N ILE A 9 -28.92 -4.42 -84.18
CA ILE A 9 -27.57 -4.21 -83.65
C ILE A 9 -27.66 -4.44 -82.13
N ALA A 10 -26.92 -5.42 -81.60
CA ALA A 10 -26.71 -5.54 -80.17
C ALA A 10 -25.36 -4.89 -79.82
N LEU A 11 -25.44 -3.70 -79.22
CA LEU A 11 -24.33 -3.00 -78.57
C LEU A 11 -23.94 -3.79 -77.32
N ALA A 12 -22.75 -4.41 -77.31
CA ALA A 12 -22.15 -4.90 -76.08
C ALA A 12 -21.41 -3.73 -75.41
N ALA A 13 -21.97 -3.21 -74.33
CA ALA A 13 -21.31 -2.21 -73.50
C ALA A 13 -20.13 -2.85 -72.75
N LEU A 14 -18.93 -2.32 -72.98
CA LEU A 14 -17.71 -2.70 -72.30
C LEU A 14 -17.70 -2.03 -70.91
N SER A 15 -18.02 -2.78 -69.85
CA SER A 15 -17.90 -2.32 -68.48
C SER A 15 -16.44 -2.41 -68.02
N VAL A 16 -15.76 -1.25 -67.99
CA VAL A 16 -14.45 -1.09 -67.33
C VAL A 16 -14.68 -1.06 -65.83
N ALA A 17 -14.45 -2.18 -65.14
CA ALA A 17 -14.36 -2.22 -63.69
C ALA A 17 -12.96 -1.72 -63.28
N ALA A 18 -12.89 -0.50 -62.77
CA ALA A 18 -11.68 0.02 -62.14
C ALA A 18 -11.43 -0.76 -60.85
N VAL A 19 -10.43 -1.63 -60.86
CA VAL A 19 -9.91 -2.31 -59.66
C VAL A 19 -9.13 -1.27 -58.86
N SER A 20 -9.78 -0.65 -57.88
CA SER A 20 -9.10 0.14 -56.86
C SER A 20 -8.28 -0.80 -55.98
N THR A 21 -6.97 -0.84 -56.20
CA THR A 21 -6.01 -1.49 -55.31
C THR A 21 -5.97 -0.73 -53.99
N LEU A 22 -6.69 -1.25 -52.99
CA LEU A 22 -6.56 -0.81 -51.61
C LEU A 22 -5.20 -1.29 -51.11
N SER A 23 -4.21 -0.40 -51.12
CA SER A 23 -2.91 -0.65 -50.50
C SER A 23 -3.13 -0.74 -48.98
N LEU A 24 -3.13 -1.95 -48.43
CA LEU A 24 -2.94 -2.14 -46.99
C LEU A 24 -1.51 -1.68 -46.69
N ALA A 25 -1.40 -0.50 -46.06
CA ALA A 25 -0.18 -0.11 -45.40
C ALA A 25 0.00 -1.07 -44.21
N SER A 26 0.98 -1.96 -44.30
CA SER A 26 1.47 -2.71 -43.15
C SER A 26 1.95 -1.71 -42.11
N ALA A 27 1.28 -1.65 -40.97
CA ALA A 27 1.80 -0.94 -39.81
C ALA A 27 3.07 -1.69 -39.35
N SER A 28 4.23 -1.12 -39.67
CA SER A 28 5.52 -1.62 -39.18
C SER A 28 5.55 -1.43 -37.66
N ALA A 29 5.75 -2.53 -36.94
CA ALA A 29 5.93 -2.51 -35.50
C ALA A 29 7.17 -1.69 -35.11
N THR A 30 6.96 -0.84 -34.09
CA THR A 30 7.87 -0.53 -32.98
C THR A 30 9.27 -0.01 -33.31
N ALA A 31 9.36 1.32 -33.49
CA ALA A 31 10.51 2.05 -32.98
C ALA A 31 10.62 1.82 -31.46
N PRO A 32 11.82 1.68 -30.88
CA PRO A 32 11.97 1.71 -29.42
C PRO A 32 11.36 3.02 -28.93
N LYS A 33 10.62 3.02 -27.83
CA LYS A 33 9.91 4.21 -27.33
C LYS A 33 10.67 4.85 -26.16
N PRO A 34 11.68 5.71 -26.41
CA PRO A 34 12.16 6.70 -25.44
C PRO A 34 11.02 7.46 -24.74
N SER A 35 9.84 7.54 -25.37
CA SER A 35 8.65 8.17 -24.82
C SER A 35 8.11 7.55 -23.53
N TYR A 36 8.35 6.25 -23.25
CA TYR A 36 7.82 5.64 -22.03
C TYR A 36 8.63 6.02 -20.79
N PHE A 37 9.95 5.99 -20.87
CA PHE A 37 10.80 6.48 -19.80
C PHE A 37 10.60 7.97 -19.54
N SER A 38 10.44 8.76 -20.62
CA SER A 38 10.11 10.19 -20.49
C SER A 38 8.72 10.42 -19.89
N ALA A 39 7.69 9.65 -20.29
CA ALA A 39 6.36 9.73 -19.70
C ALA A 39 6.38 9.39 -18.21
N TRP A 40 7.07 8.31 -17.84
CA TRP A 40 7.26 7.91 -16.45
C TRP A 40 7.94 9.01 -15.64
N SER A 41 9.07 9.53 -16.14
CA SER A 41 9.84 10.59 -15.46
C SER A 41 9.05 11.90 -15.33
N ASN A 42 8.17 12.21 -16.30
CA ASN A 42 7.31 13.38 -16.24
C ASN A 42 6.18 13.20 -15.21
N ARG A 43 5.67 11.97 -15.03
CA ARG A 43 4.61 11.67 -14.06
C ARG A 43 5.16 11.64 -12.63
N TYR A 44 6.37 11.10 -12.44
CA TYR A 44 7.01 10.90 -11.13
C TYR A 44 8.34 11.66 -11.03
N PRO A 45 8.36 13.00 -11.16
CA PRO A 45 9.60 13.78 -11.26
C PRO A 45 10.46 13.77 -9.98
N GLY A 46 9.88 13.35 -8.85
CA GLY A 46 10.59 13.22 -7.57
C GLY A 46 11.12 11.83 -7.27
N SER A 47 10.77 10.83 -8.08
CA SER A 47 11.13 9.43 -7.82
C SER A 47 12.46 9.05 -8.46
N LEU A 48 13.30 8.33 -7.72
CA LEU A 48 14.56 7.77 -8.18
C LEU A 48 14.40 6.37 -8.79
N SER A 49 13.23 5.73 -8.70
CA SER A 49 13.02 4.34 -9.14
C SER A 49 13.47 4.09 -10.58
N ALA A 50 13.11 4.98 -11.51
CA ALA A 50 13.56 4.87 -12.90
C ALA A 50 15.07 5.13 -13.09
N ALA A 51 15.68 5.99 -12.28
CA ALA A 51 17.13 6.20 -12.30
C ALA A 51 17.89 4.99 -11.72
N ASN A 52 17.28 4.32 -10.75
CA ASN A 52 17.81 3.17 -10.04
C ASN A 52 17.76 1.88 -10.87
N ALA A 53 16.65 1.64 -11.57
CA ALA A 53 16.43 0.40 -12.33
C ALA A 53 16.53 0.56 -13.85
N ALA A 54 16.44 1.77 -14.40
CA ALA A 54 16.45 2.03 -15.84
C ALA A 54 15.41 1.17 -16.59
N CYS A 55 15.83 0.38 -17.60
CA CYS A 55 14.94 -0.55 -18.30
C CYS A 55 14.37 -1.63 -17.38
N GLN A 56 15.08 -1.96 -16.29
CA GLN A 56 14.65 -2.99 -15.38
C GLN A 56 13.48 -2.56 -14.49
N LEU A 57 13.04 -1.30 -14.56
CA LEU A 57 11.80 -0.86 -13.92
C LEU A 57 10.57 -1.63 -14.42
N CYS A 58 10.56 -2.01 -15.71
CA CYS A 58 9.45 -2.74 -16.34
C CYS A 58 9.86 -4.14 -16.86
N HIS A 59 11.15 -4.44 -16.86
CA HIS A 59 11.72 -5.60 -17.55
C HIS A 59 12.73 -6.33 -16.69
N GLU A 60 12.98 -7.60 -16.96
CA GLU A 60 14.09 -8.31 -16.32
C GLU A 60 15.45 -7.88 -16.91
N GLN A 61 15.49 -7.68 -18.22
CA GLN A 61 16.74 -7.41 -18.94
C GLN A 61 17.09 -5.90 -19.01
N THR A 62 18.39 -5.61 -18.96
CA THR A 62 18.92 -4.23 -18.99
C THR A 62 18.75 -3.51 -20.33
N ASN A 63 18.49 -4.24 -21.43
CA ASN A 63 18.24 -3.68 -22.76
C ASN A 63 16.76 -3.33 -23.00
N GLY A 64 15.87 -3.56 -22.02
CA GLY A 64 14.44 -3.67 -22.28
C GLY A 64 14.14 -4.91 -23.12
N HIS A 65 12.89 -5.15 -23.49
CA HIS A 65 12.39 -6.41 -24.11
C HIS A 65 11.90 -7.44 -23.10
N GLU A 66 11.32 -8.53 -23.62
CA GLU A 66 10.85 -9.61 -22.78
C GLU A 66 12.01 -10.26 -21.99
N PRO A 67 11.73 -10.76 -20.77
CA PRO A 67 10.42 -10.72 -20.12
C PRO A 67 10.14 -9.42 -19.34
N TRP A 68 8.85 -9.14 -19.14
CA TRP A 68 8.36 -8.08 -18.26
C TRP A 68 8.30 -8.58 -16.82
N ASN A 69 8.55 -7.68 -15.86
CA ASN A 69 8.15 -7.90 -14.48
C ASN A 69 6.63 -7.60 -14.32
N GLY A 70 6.09 -7.75 -13.12
CA GLY A 70 4.66 -7.52 -12.86
C GLY A 70 4.18 -6.13 -13.31
N TYR A 71 4.88 -5.08 -12.87
CA TYR A 71 4.56 -3.69 -13.23
C TYR A 71 4.58 -3.43 -14.74
N GLY A 72 5.63 -3.92 -15.41
CA GLY A 72 5.77 -3.78 -16.85
C GLY A 72 4.69 -4.51 -17.62
N TRP A 73 4.23 -5.66 -17.11
CA TRP A 73 3.16 -6.43 -17.72
C TRP A 73 1.81 -5.74 -17.58
N ASP A 74 1.48 -5.19 -16.41
CA ASP A 74 0.25 -4.43 -16.19
C ASP A 74 0.17 -3.22 -17.13
N LEU A 75 1.27 -2.47 -17.28
CA LEU A 75 1.36 -1.37 -18.24
C LEU A 75 1.17 -1.85 -19.68
N ARG A 76 1.82 -2.96 -20.05
CA ARG A 76 1.73 -3.54 -21.40
C ARG A 76 0.29 -3.92 -21.73
N GLU A 77 -0.43 -4.59 -20.83
CA GLU A 77 -1.80 -5.03 -21.05
C GLU A 77 -2.76 -3.85 -21.25
N LEU A 78 -2.62 -2.78 -20.46
CA LEU A 78 -3.44 -1.58 -20.64
C LEU A 78 -3.16 -0.86 -21.98
N ILE A 79 -1.91 -0.88 -22.45
CA ILE A 79 -1.53 -0.21 -23.71
C ILE A 79 -1.94 -1.04 -24.92
N LEU A 80 -1.60 -2.34 -24.95
CA LEU A 80 -1.80 -3.20 -26.12
C LEU A 80 -3.22 -3.76 -26.18
N SER A 81 -3.73 -4.27 -25.06
CA SER A 81 -5.07 -4.88 -24.99
C SER A 81 -6.13 -3.81 -24.69
N GLY A 82 -5.80 -2.83 -23.82
CA GLY A 82 -6.71 -1.75 -23.43
C GLY A 82 -6.71 -0.52 -24.36
N GLY A 83 -5.74 -0.40 -25.27
CA GLY A 83 -5.62 0.72 -26.20
C GLY A 83 -5.28 2.06 -25.54
N MET A 84 -4.78 2.06 -24.31
CA MET A 84 -4.46 3.29 -23.56
C MET A 84 -3.16 3.94 -24.03
N GLY A 85 -3.08 5.26 -23.91
CA GLY A 85 -1.80 5.98 -23.95
C GLY A 85 -0.98 5.71 -22.69
N ILE A 86 0.36 5.84 -22.76
CA ILE A 86 1.25 5.56 -21.63
C ILE A 86 0.89 6.35 -20.37
N ASP A 87 0.56 7.63 -20.47
CA ASP A 87 0.20 8.45 -19.31
C ASP A 87 -1.07 7.95 -18.61
N GLN A 88 -2.03 7.42 -19.39
CA GLN A 88 -3.26 6.84 -18.87
C GLN A 88 -3.00 5.47 -18.24
N ALA A 89 -2.15 4.65 -18.87
CA ALA A 89 -1.76 3.35 -18.32
C ALA A 89 -1.00 3.49 -17.00
N LEU A 90 -0.04 4.43 -16.92
CA LEU A 90 0.69 4.73 -15.69
C LEU A 90 -0.26 5.13 -14.56
N ALA A 91 -1.24 6.00 -14.82
CA ALA A 91 -2.25 6.38 -13.83
C ALA A 91 -3.16 5.22 -13.40
N ALA A 92 -3.49 4.33 -14.34
CA ALA A 92 -4.42 3.24 -14.09
C ALA A 92 -3.80 2.11 -13.25
N VAL A 93 -2.47 1.92 -13.29
CA VAL A 93 -1.78 0.91 -12.47
C VAL A 93 -1.35 1.42 -11.10
N GLU A 94 -1.48 2.72 -10.79
CA GLU A 94 -1.01 3.29 -9.52
C GLU A 94 -1.55 2.61 -8.26
N GLY A 95 -2.78 2.08 -8.31
CA GLY A 95 -3.40 1.38 -7.19
C GLY A 95 -3.25 -0.14 -7.20
N ASN A 96 -2.49 -0.70 -8.15
CA ASN A 96 -2.18 -2.13 -8.16
C ASN A 96 -0.97 -2.39 -7.27
N ASP A 97 -0.92 -3.56 -6.67
CA ASP A 97 0.28 -4.19 -6.12
C ASP A 97 0.74 -5.19 -7.20
N SER A 98 1.73 -4.80 -8.02
CA SER A 98 2.04 -5.52 -9.26
C SER A 98 3.03 -6.67 -9.08
N ASP A 99 3.85 -6.66 -8.04
CA ASP A 99 4.78 -7.73 -7.69
C ASP A 99 4.38 -8.57 -6.48
N LEU A 100 3.24 -8.23 -5.84
CA LEU A 100 2.66 -8.94 -4.71
C LEU A 100 3.62 -8.94 -3.52
N ASP A 101 4.23 -7.78 -3.27
CA ASP A 101 5.21 -7.62 -2.25
C ASP A 101 4.61 -7.85 -0.83
N PRO A 102 5.41 -8.32 0.16
CA PRO A 102 4.89 -8.59 1.50
C PRO A 102 4.33 -7.39 2.26
N THR A 103 4.68 -6.17 1.85
CA THR A 103 4.15 -4.91 2.41
C THR A 103 2.74 -4.62 1.88
N GLY A 104 2.37 -5.20 0.73
CA GLY A 104 1.11 -4.96 0.02
C GLY A 104 1.01 -3.52 -0.47
N SER A 105 2.15 -2.92 -0.81
CA SER A 105 2.21 -1.54 -1.27
C SER A 105 1.63 -1.45 -2.67
N THR A 106 0.91 -0.36 -2.92
CA THR A 106 0.53 -0.03 -4.28
C THR A 106 1.75 0.49 -5.05
N ASN A 107 1.78 0.30 -6.36
CA ASN A 107 2.80 0.83 -7.26
C ASN A 107 3.11 2.32 -6.98
N LEU A 108 2.09 3.13 -6.66
CA LEU A 108 2.31 4.54 -6.33
C LEU A 108 3.06 4.72 -5.00
N GLU A 109 2.74 3.95 -3.97
CA GLU A 109 3.46 3.98 -2.69
C GLU A 109 4.92 3.59 -2.87
N GLU A 110 5.18 2.57 -3.70
CA GLU A 110 6.52 2.14 -4.06
C GLU A 110 7.32 3.21 -4.79
N ILE A 111 6.73 3.77 -5.85
CA ILE A 111 7.37 4.82 -6.65
C ILE A 111 7.65 6.06 -5.79
N LEU A 112 6.75 6.45 -4.89
CA LEU A 112 6.95 7.59 -3.99
C LEU A 112 8.00 7.31 -2.90
N ALA A 113 8.29 6.04 -2.61
CA ALA A 113 9.34 5.60 -1.70
C ALA A 113 10.69 5.35 -2.39
N ASP A 114 10.83 5.66 -3.68
CA ASP A 114 11.99 5.35 -4.53
C ASP A 114 12.27 3.83 -4.71
N ALA A 115 11.26 3.01 -4.42
CA ALA A 115 11.28 1.55 -4.53
C ALA A 115 10.85 1.05 -5.93
N GLN A 116 10.93 -0.25 -6.18
CA GLN A 116 10.70 -0.86 -7.49
C GLN A 116 9.32 -1.51 -7.61
N PRO A 117 8.34 -0.89 -8.31
CA PRO A 117 6.93 -1.34 -8.35
C PRO A 117 6.67 -2.72 -8.98
N GLY A 118 7.72 -3.39 -9.46
CA GLY A 118 7.61 -4.68 -10.11
C GLY A 118 8.64 -5.68 -9.63
N TRP A 119 9.33 -5.39 -8.52
CA TRP A 119 10.34 -6.26 -7.94
C TRP A 119 10.26 -6.28 -6.43
N THR A 120 10.00 -7.46 -5.88
CA THR A 120 10.08 -7.73 -4.45
C THR A 120 11.25 -8.65 -4.11
N ASP A 121 11.70 -8.63 -2.86
CA ASP A 121 12.82 -9.48 -2.42
C ASP A 121 12.53 -10.99 -2.55
N GLY A 122 13.58 -11.74 -2.87
CA GLY A 122 13.55 -13.19 -2.98
C GLY A 122 12.83 -13.75 -4.21
N ALA A 123 12.63 -15.07 -4.20
CA ALA A 123 12.07 -15.83 -5.31
C ALA A 123 10.54 -15.75 -5.33
N ASN A 124 10.01 -14.54 -5.36
CA ASN A 124 8.56 -14.26 -5.31
C ASN A 124 8.04 -13.62 -6.62
N ASN A 125 8.94 -13.15 -7.48
CA ASN A 125 8.58 -12.41 -8.68
C ASN A 125 8.08 -13.33 -9.80
N THR A 126 7.17 -12.79 -10.61
CA THR A 126 6.69 -13.42 -11.84
C THR A 126 7.14 -12.63 -13.05
N LEU A 127 7.78 -13.34 -13.99
CA LEU A 127 8.16 -12.81 -15.29
C LEU A 127 7.12 -13.19 -16.33
N TYR A 128 6.79 -12.25 -17.21
CA TYR A 128 5.80 -12.42 -18.27
C TYR A 128 6.46 -12.32 -19.65
N PHE A 129 6.13 -13.22 -20.55
CA PHE A 129 6.66 -13.26 -21.92
C PHE A 129 5.66 -12.73 -22.93
N GLU A 130 6.12 -12.38 -24.14
CA GLU A 130 5.27 -11.76 -25.15
C GLU A 130 4.10 -12.68 -25.58
N ASP A 131 4.30 -13.99 -25.51
CA ASP A 131 3.30 -15.02 -25.81
C ASP A 131 2.29 -15.26 -24.67
N GLY A 132 2.41 -14.53 -23.55
CA GLY A 132 1.56 -14.63 -22.37
C GLY A 132 1.94 -15.76 -21.41
N THR A 133 3.02 -16.50 -21.67
CA THR A 133 3.55 -17.46 -20.70
C THR A 133 4.24 -16.74 -19.54
N THR A 134 4.36 -17.44 -18.40
CA THR A 134 4.97 -16.88 -17.19
C THR A 134 6.06 -17.77 -16.62
N MET A 135 7.04 -17.14 -15.96
CA MET A 135 8.02 -17.80 -15.12
C MET A 135 7.87 -17.26 -13.70
N MET A 136 7.42 -18.10 -12.78
CA MET A 136 7.16 -17.75 -11.39
C MET A 136 8.36 -18.10 -10.49
N ASN A 137 8.40 -17.49 -9.31
CA ASN A 137 9.42 -17.69 -8.27
C ASN A 137 10.83 -17.32 -8.74
N VAL A 138 10.95 -16.14 -9.37
CA VAL A 138 12.24 -15.62 -9.85
C VAL A 138 12.77 -14.59 -8.85
N ASN A 139 14.07 -14.62 -8.59
CA ASN A 139 14.72 -13.58 -7.80
C ASN A 139 14.76 -12.26 -8.62
N PRO A 140 14.70 -11.11 -7.97
CA PRO A 140 14.89 -9.83 -8.65
C PRO A 140 16.30 -9.76 -9.27
N PRO A 141 16.50 -8.98 -10.35
CA PRO A 141 17.81 -8.80 -10.95
C PRO A 141 18.87 -8.34 -9.95
N ALA A 142 20.04 -8.95 -10.01
CA ALA A 142 21.13 -8.59 -9.12
C ALA A 142 21.66 -7.18 -9.43
N GLY A 143 21.87 -6.38 -8.39
CA GLY A 143 22.48 -5.04 -8.52
C GLY A 143 21.54 -3.95 -8.99
N LEU A 144 20.21 -4.15 -8.89
CA LEU A 144 19.25 -3.05 -8.95
C LEU A 144 19.61 -1.99 -7.90
N GLY A 145 19.58 -0.72 -8.30
CA GLY A 145 19.70 0.39 -7.37
C GLY A 145 18.41 0.59 -6.57
N GLY A 146 18.50 1.33 -5.46
CA GLY A 146 17.35 1.60 -4.60
C GLY A 146 16.88 0.38 -3.81
N ASP A 147 15.83 0.59 -3.03
CA ASP A 147 15.12 -0.50 -2.36
C ASP A 147 14.19 -1.19 -3.38
N LEU A 148 13.94 -2.49 -3.17
CA LEU A 148 13.04 -3.27 -4.01
C LEU A 148 11.59 -2.96 -3.64
N ASP A 149 11.27 -3.17 -2.37
CA ASP A 149 10.02 -2.74 -1.77
C ASP A 149 10.26 -1.43 -1.01
N PRO A 150 9.22 -0.61 -0.76
CA PRO A 150 9.28 0.38 0.30
C PRO A 150 9.88 -0.27 1.53
N PRO A 151 10.63 0.47 2.36
CA PRO A 151 10.80 0.03 3.73
C PRO A 151 9.39 -0.30 4.19
N VAL A 152 9.12 -1.57 4.52
CA VAL A 152 7.97 -1.91 5.36
C VAL A 152 8.07 -0.84 6.42
N GLY A 153 7.15 0.15 6.40
CA GLY A 153 6.96 1.02 7.55
C GLY A 153 6.93 0.00 8.67
N GLY A 154 7.94 0.09 9.56
CA GLY A 154 8.32 -1.10 10.32
C GLY A 154 7.06 -1.69 10.93
N CYS A 155 7.09 -2.96 11.29
CA CYS A 155 5.85 -3.62 11.73
C CYS A 155 4.94 -4.14 10.61
N GLY A 156 5.48 -4.41 9.41
CA GLY A 156 4.81 -5.24 8.40
C GLY A 156 3.57 -4.61 7.80
N GLY A 157 3.59 -3.29 7.55
CA GLY A 157 2.45 -2.56 6.96
C GLY A 157 1.27 -2.33 7.92
N ALA A 158 1.40 -2.67 9.21
CA ALA A 158 0.35 -2.45 10.19
C ALA A 158 0.15 -0.95 10.46
N ALA A 159 -1.05 -0.44 10.16
CA ALA A 159 -1.40 0.97 10.40
C ALA A 159 -1.20 1.37 11.87
N THR A 160 -0.51 2.49 12.08
CA THR A 160 -0.36 3.12 13.40
C THR A 160 -1.49 4.10 13.69
N GLY A 161 -1.74 4.42 14.95
CA GLY A 161 -2.80 5.35 15.37
C GLY A 161 -4.01 4.72 16.05
N ASN A 162 -5.10 5.47 16.14
CA ASN A 162 -6.29 5.07 16.89
C ASN A 162 -7.04 3.92 16.21
N TYR A 163 -7.42 2.92 16.99
CA TYR A 163 -8.23 1.78 16.58
C TYR A 163 -9.14 1.38 17.74
N CYS A 164 -10.21 0.61 17.49
CA CYS A 164 -11.14 0.13 18.53
C CYS A 164 -11.72 1.27 19.40
N SER A 165 -12.92 1.74 19.07
CA SER A 165 -13.52 2.93 19.69
C SER A 165 -13.84 2.73 21.18
N SER A 166 -13.67 3.80 21.98
CA SER A 166 -14.14 3.83 23.36
C SER A 166 -15.67 3.79 23.48
N ALA A 167 -16.15 3.21 24.59
CA ALA A 167 -17.51 3.42 25.04
C ALA A 167 -17.60 4.74 25.84
N PRO A 168 -18.77 5.40 25.91
CA PRO A 168 -18.94 6.63 26.68
C PRO A 168 -18.57 6.47 28.16
N PHE A 169 -17.73 7.36 28.66
CA PHE A 169 -17.52 7.59 30.09
C PHE A 169 -18.62 8.52 30.62
N SER A 170 -18.73 8.64 31.94
CA SER A 170 -19.54 9.67 32.59
C SER A 170 -19.18 11.11 32.15
N THR A 171 -17.97 11.30 31.64
CA THR A 171 -17.41 12.56 31.13
C THR A 171 -17.41 12.70 29.60
N GLY A 172 -17.94 11.71 28.86
CA GLY A 172 -17.94 11.69 27.40
C GLY A 172 -17.04 10.60 26.79
N LEU A 173 -16.77 10.67 25.49
CA LEU A 173 -15.91 9.69 24.82
C LEU A 173 -14.44 10.02 25.09
N SER A 174 -13.73 9.10 25.74
CA SER A 174 -12.28 9.24 25.94
C SER A 174 -11.53 8.87 24.68
N THR A 175 -10.51 9.65 24.35
CA THR A 175 -9.51 9.28 23.34
C THR A 175 -8.11 9.22 23.94
N ILE A 176 -7.27 8.32 23.42
CA ILE A 176 -5.83 8.24 23.71
C ILE A 176 -5.01 8.62 22.48
N THR A 177 -3.85 9.20 22.67
CA THR A 177 -2.81 9.34 21.64
C THR A 177 -1.46 8.94 22.22
N VAL A 178 -0.58 8.38 21.39
CA VAL A 178 0.81 8.10 21.76
C VAL A 178 1.73 8.70 20.71
N SER A 179 2.75 9.44 21.15
CA SER A 179 3.71 10.11 20.28
C SER A 179 5.15 9.81 20.70
N PRO A 180 6.05 9.49 19.75
CA PRO A 180 5.76 9.24 18.33
C PRO A 180 4.98 7.93 18.12
N SER A 181 4.32 7.78 16.97
CA SER A 181 3.60 6.55 16.57
C SER A 181 4.51 5.51 15.89
N GLU A 182 5.77 5.87 15.64
CA GLU A 182 6.85 4.98 15.20
C GLU A 182 8.08 5.22 16.08
N VAL A 183 8.68 4.14 16.57
CA VAL A 183 9.71 4.18 17.63
C VAL A 183 10.85 3.23 17.27
N SER A 184 12.06 3.76 17.07
CA SER A 184 13.25 2.91 16.98
C SER A 184 13.63 2.37 18.37
N ILE A 185 13.70 1.05 18.50
CA ILE A 185 14.11 0.36 19.73
C ILE A 185 15.55 0.73 20.10
N THR A 186 16.44 0.81 19.11
CA THR A 186 17.86 1.17 19.31
C THR A 186 18.02 2.62 19.76
N ALA A 187 17.22 3.53 19.21
CA ALA A 187 17.24 4.93 19.66
C ALA A 187 16.62 5.11 21.06
N ASN A 188 15.72 4.20 21.46
CA ASN A 188 14.96 4.22 22.71
C ASN A 188 14.47 5.64 23.11
N PRO A 189 13.73 6.33 22.22
CA PRO A 189 13.29 7.69 22.47
C PRO A 189 12.26 7.74 23.60
N THR A 190 12.12 8.91 24.23
CA THR A 190 10.99 9.17 25.13
C THR A 190 9.70 9.22 24.32
N MET A 191 8.75 8.38 24.70
CA MET A 191 7.37 8.39 24.21
C MET A 191 6.47 9.17 25.16
N THR A 192 5.34 9.67 24.68
CA THR A 192 4.32 10.34 25.49
C THR A 192 2.94 9.83 25.14
N ALA A 193 2.24 9.27 26.12
CA ALA A 193 0.82 8.93 26.03
C ALA A 193 -0.03 10.04 26.63
N SER A 194 -1.07 10.45 25.93
CA SER A 194 -2.06 11.42 26.38
C SER A 194 -3.46 10.83 26.28
N ALA A 195 -4.30 11.02 27.29
CA ALA A 195 -5.70 10.63 27.24
C ALA A 195 -6.59 11.75 27.80
N ASN A 196 -7.76 11.93 27.20
CA ASN A 196 -8.70 13.02 27.52
C ASN A 196 -10.10 12.52 27.87
N ASN A 197 -10.98 13.47 28.24
CA ASN A 197 -12.36 13.24 28.66
C ASN A 197 -12.48 12.17 29.75
N LEU A 198 -11.52 12.15 30.67
CA LEU A 198 -11.45 11.18 31.75
C LEU A 198 -12.18 11.69 33.00
N PRO A 199 -12.86 10.81 33.76
CA PRO A 199 -13.37 11.16 35.09
C PRO A 199 -12.21 11.44 36.05
N ASP A 200 -12.45 12.30 37.05
CA ASP A 200 -11.49 12.62 38.12
C ASP A 200 -11.32 11.44 39.08
N GLN A 201 -10.71 10.39 38.57
CA GLN A 201 -10.53 9.10 39.21
C GLN A 201 -9.21 8.47 38.75
N PRO A 202 -8.55 7.67 39.61
CA PRO A 202 -7.29 7.03 39.25
C PRO A 202 -7.47 6.01 38.12
N GLY A 203 -6.44 5.90 37.29
CA GLY A 203 -6.33 4.85 36.28
C GLY A 203 -4.90 4.68 35.78
N ILE A 204 -4.74 3.84 34.77
CA ILE A 204 -3.43 3.33 34.36
C ILE A 204 -3.39 3.10 32.86
N PHE A 205 -2.25 3.40 32.24
CA PHE A 205 -2.00 2.95 30.87
C PHE A 205 -1.64 1.46 30.85
N ILE A 206 -2.06 0.81 29.78
CA ILE A 206 -1.81 -0.60 29.50
C ILE A 206 -1.29 -0.71 28.07
N ALA A 207 -0.47 -1.73 27.83
CA ALA A 207 0.03 -2.01 26.49
C ALA A 207 0.14 -3.52 26.23
N GLY A 208 0.17 -3.95 24.97
CA GLY A 208 0.37 -5.35 24.62
C GLY A 208 0.59 -5.60 23.12
N PRO A 209 1.02 -6.81 22.76
CA PRO A 209 1.50 -7.12 21.40
C PRO A 209 0.38 -7.38 20.39
N ALA A 210 -0.87 -7.58 20.84
CA ALA A 210 -1.97 -7.95 19.95
C ALA A 210 -3.24 -7.15 20.24
N GLN A 211 -3.97 -6.83 19.17
CA GLN A 211 -5.27 -6.16 19.24
C GLN A 211 -6.37 -7.17 19.59
N ALA A 212 -7.42 -6.67 20.23
CA ALA A 212 -8.66 -7.39 20.48
C ALA A 212 -9.83 -6.40 20.55
N ALA A 213 -11.06 -6.90 20.67
CA ALA A 213 -12.23 -6.08 20.98
C ALA A 213 -13.12 -6.86 21.95
N ILE A 214 -12.76 -6.84 23.23
CA ILE A 214 -13.40 -7.67 24.25
C ILE A 214 -14.26 -6.77 25.14
N PRO A 215 -15.60 -6.96 25.17
CA PRO A 215 -16.45 -6.25 26.13
C PRO A 215 -15.99 -6.50 27.56
N PHE A 216 -15.65 -5.43 28.28
CA PHE A 216 -15.11 -5.53 29.64
C PHE A 216 -15.44 -4.27 30.45
N PHE A 217 -15.97 -4.47 31.66
CA PHE A 217 -16.65 -3.43 32.44
C PHE A 217 -17.71 -2.70 31.59
N ASN A 218 -17.69 -1.36 31.55
CA ASN A 218 -18.62 -0.57 30.73
C ASN A 218 -18.10 -0.32 29.31
N GLY A 219 -16.91 -0.83 28.96
CA GLY A 219 -16.24 -0.52 27.71
C GLY A 219 -15.69 -1.73 26.99
N THR A 220 -14.67 -1.48 26.17
CA THR A 220 -14.01 -2.49 25.34
C THR A 220 -12.52 -2.51 25.65
N LEU A 221 -12.02 -3.67 26.07
CA LEU A 221 -10.59 -3.91 26.12
C LEU A 221 -10.10 -4.13 24.68
N CYS A 222 -9.29 -3.19 24.18
CA CYS A 222 -8.83 -3.18 22.79
C CYS A 222 -7.53 -3.99 22.59
N ILE A 223 -6.98 -4.54 23.67
CA ILE A 223 -5.70 -5.26 23.69
C ILE A 223 -5.96 -6.71 24.12
N ALA A 224 -5.36 -7.67 23.43
CA ALA A 224 -5.44 -9.08 23.79
C ALA A 224 -4.85 -9.31 25.21
N PRO A 225 -5.49 -10.12 26.07
CA PRO A 225 -5.00 -10.36 27.44
C PRO A 225 -3.61 -11.02 27.49
N THR A 226 -3.26 -11.82 26.49
CA THR A 226 -1.95 -12.49 26.41
C THR A 226 -0.86 -11.47 26.14
N GLY A 227 0.10 -11.35 27.06
CA GLY A 227 1.19 -10.37 26.95
C GLY A 227 0.81 -8.94 27.32
N LEU A 228 -0.39 -8.72 27.88
CA LEU A 228 -0.80 -7.40 28.35
C LEU A 228 0.04 -6.97 29.56
N GLN A 229 0.66 -5.81 29.44
CA GLN A 229 1.48 -5.18 30.47
C GLN A 229 0.78 -3.92 31.00
N ARG A 230 0.96 -3.68 32.30
CA ARG A 230 0.44 -2.50 33.00
C ARG A 230 1.59 -1.54 33.27
N PHE A 231 1.35 -0.25 33.04
CA PHE A 231 2.35 0.74 33.36
C PHE A 231 2.56 0.82 34.88
N SER A 232 3.75 1.22 35.32
CA SER A 232 4.09 1.29 36.74
C SER A 232 3.37 2.44 37.45
N THR A 233 3.03 3.51 36.71
CA THR A 233 2.45 4.73 37.26
C THR A 233 0.92 4.69 37.20
N VAL A 234 0.27 4.97 38.33
CA VAL A 234 -1.17 5.23 38.41
C VAL A 234 -1.36 6.74 38.54
N ASN A 235 -2.14 7.34 37.64
CA ASN A 235 -2.38 8.78 37.61
C ASN A 235 -3.86 9.10 37.73
N VAL A 236 -4.14 10.22 38.40
CA VAL A 236 -5.45 10.86 38.41
C VAL A 236 -5.44 11.99 37.38
N PRO A 237 -6.44 12.10 36.50
CA PRO A 237 -6.53 13.17 35.51
C PRO A 237 -6.60 14.55 36.14
N SER A 238 -5.92 15.52 35.52
CA SER A 238 -6.09 16.95 35.83
C SER A 238 -6.94 17.57 34.72
N ALA A 239 -8.07 18.18 35.10
CA ALA A 239 -9.04 18.72 34.13
C ALA A 239 -9.48 17.71 33.05
N GLY A 240 -9.63 16.44 33.44
CA GLY A 240 -10.04 15.35 32.55
C GLY A 240 -8.96 14.86 31.58
N VAL A 241 -7.71 15.30 31.75
CA VAL A 241 -6.58 14.91 30.90
C VAL A 241 -5.46 14.26 31.73
N VAL A 242 -4.81 13.25 31.16
CA VAL A 242 -3.57 12.65 31.67
C VAL A 242 -2.55 12.67 30.56
N VAL A 243 -1.34 13.13 30.87
CA VAL A 243 -0.17 13.02 30.00
C VAL A 243 0.92 12.28 30.78
N GLN A 244 1.50 11.24 30.18
CA GLN A 244 2.59 10.47 30.77
C GLN A 244 3.68 10.23 29.73
N SER A 245 4.90 10.65 30.05
CA SER A 245 6.08 10.29 29.28
C SER A 245 6.76 9.05 29.86
N PHE A 246 7.33 8.23 28.98
CA PHE A 246 7.96 6.95 29.32
C PHE A 246 8.98 6.54 28.26
N THR A 247 9.83 5.59 28.59
CA THR A 247 10.70 4.86 27.67
C THR A 247 10.31 3.38 27.66
N ILE A 248 10.85 2.61 26.72
CA ILE A 248 10.63 1.15 26.67
C ILE A 248 11.07 0.50 27.99
N ALA A 249 12.14 1.01 28.61
CA ALA A 249 12.73 0.43 29.81
C ALA A 249 11.93 0.70 31.11
N ASP A 250 11.19 1.81 31.19
CA ASP A 250 10.58 2.28 32.45
C ASP A 250 9.05 2.19 32.50
N ALA A 251 8.39 1.98 31.36
CA ALA A 251 6.94 2.08 31.29
C ALA A 251 6.22 1.09 32.23
N ALA A 252 6.69 -0.16 32.29
CA ALA A 252 6.14 -1.25 33.09
C ALA A 252 7.21 -1.90 33.98
N ALA A 253 6.80 -2.73 34.94
CA ALA A 253 7.73 -3.51 35.74
C ALA A 253 8.54 -4.45 34.84
N GLY A 254 9.84 -4.17 34.69
CA GLY A 254 10.73 -4.88 33.77
C GLY A 254 10.77 -4.32 32.34
N GLY A 255 10.14 -3.18 32.08
CA GLY A 255 10.03 -2.56 30.76
C GLY A 255 8.93 -3.18 29.89
N LEU A 256 8.67 -2.54 28.75
CA LEU A 256 7.83 -3.12 27.70
C LEU A 256 8.62 -4.21 26.98
N LEU A 257 7.98 -5.36 26.75
CA LEU A 257 8.56 -6.48 26.01
C LEU A 257 8.22 -6.33 24.53
N VAL A 258 8.75 -5.29 23.91
CA VAL A 258 8.59 -5.00 22.48
C VAL A 258 9.60 -5.80 21.66
N VAL A 259 9.20 -6.16 20.44
CA VAL A 259 10.05 -6.84 19.45
C VAL A 259 10.20 -5.90 18.26
N ALA A 260 11.40 -5.87 17.66
CA ALA A 260 11.62 -5.08 16.45
C ALA A 260 10.67 -5.54 15.34
N ASP A 261 10.23 -4.58 14.52
CA ASP A 261 9.29 -4.78 13.43
C ASP A 261 7.96 -5.38 13.91
N THR A 262 7.48 -4.93 15.08
CA THR A 262 6.14 -5.30 15.59
C THR A 262 5.36 -4.12 16.14
N THR A 263 4.05 -4.13 15.93
CA THR A 263 3.15 -3.13 16.48
C THR A 263 2.80 -3.46 17.92
N TYR A 264 2.97 -2.49 18.81
CA TYR A 264 2.48 -2.56 20.17
C TYR A 264 1.29 -1.63 20.36
N ASN A 265 0.34 -2.09 21.15
CA ASN A 265 -0.96 -1.47 21.27
C ASN A 265 -1.12 -0.88 22.66
N PHE A 266 -1.64 0.34 22.76
CA PHE A 266 -1.78 1.10 23.99
C PHE A 266 -3.25 1.43 24.24
N GLN A 267 -3.64 1.45 25.50
CA GLN A 267 -4.97 1.86 25.93
C GLN A 267 -4.88 2.38 27.36
N ARG A 268 -5.85 3.17 27.81
CA ARG A 268 -5.97 3.57 29.21
C ARG A 268 -7.17 2.93 29.85
N TRP A 269 -6.95 2.28 31.00
CA TRP A 269 -8.02 1.86 31.90
C TRP A 269 -8.27 2.93 32.96
N ASN A 270 -9.54 3.18 33.25
CA ASN A 270 -9.97 4.22 34.16
C ASN A 270 -11.09 3.72 35.05
N ARG A 271 -11.03 4.05 36.34
CA ARG A 271 -12.24 3.98 37.17
C ARG A 271 -13.24 5.03 36.70
N ASP A 272 -14.50 4.65 36.66
CA ASP A 272 -15.62 5.53 36.35
C ASP A 272 -16.86 5.12 37.17
N PRO A 273 -16.87 5.34 38.50
CA PRO A 273 -18.02 4.97 39.33
C PRO A 273 -19.30 5.73 38.96
N ALA A 274 -19.16 6.96 38.47
CA ALA A 274 -20.29 7.80 38.04
C ALA A 274 -20.96 7.27 36.76
N GLY A 275 -20.24 6.51 35.94
CA GLY A 275 -20.79 5.80 34.78
C GLY A 275 -21.68 4.59 35.15
N GLY A 276 -21.78 4.23 36.43
CA GLY A 276 -22.57 3.07 36.89
C GLY A 276 -22.00 1.73 36.42
N GLY A 277 -22.79 0.66 36.47
CA GLY A 277 -22.42 -0.65 35.95
C GLY A 277 -21.10 -1.20 36.53
N GLY A 278 -20.15 -1.52 35.65
CA GLY A 278 -18.82 -2.03 36.00
C GLY A 278 -17.89 -1.03 36.71
N ALA A 279 -18.30 0.22 36.90
CA ALA A 279 -17.56 1.28 37.60
C ALA A 279 -16.14 1.56 37.02
N ALA A 280 -15.90 1.15 35.78
CA ALA A 280 -14.67 1.38 35.04
C ALA A 280 -14.93 1.34 33.54
N ASN A 281 -14.07 2.02 32.78
CA ASN A 281 -14.14 2.09 31.32
C ASN A 281 -12.73 2.20 30.72
N PHE A 282 -12.64 2.11 29.40
CA PHE A 282 -11.41 2.15 28.63
C PHE A 282 -11.47 3.23 27.55
N SER A 283 -10.33 3.90 27.33
CA SER A 283 -10.15 4.73 26.12
C SER A 283 -10.26 3.86 24.86
N ASP A 284 -10.19 4.46 23.68
CA ASP A 284 -9.89 3.71 22.46
C ASP A 284 -8.48 3.10 22.53
N GLY A 285 -8.16 2.25 21.56
CA GLY A 285 -6.81 1.71 21.38
C GLY A 285 -5.94 2.63 20.52
N PHE A 286 -4.63 2.59 20.73
CA PHE A 286 -3.64 3.26 19.89
C PHE A 286 -2.49 2.32 19.52
N ALA A 287 -2.23 2.16 18.23
CA ALA A 287 -1.15 1.32 17.69
C ALA A 287 0.12 2.16 17.49
N VAL A 288 1.25 1.68 17.99
CA VAL A 288 2.59 2.25 17.77
C VAL A 288 3.46 1.18 17.15
N CYS A 289 4.19 1.54 16.10
CA CYS A 289 5.19 0.66 15.54
C CYS A 289 6.53 0.79 16.27
N PHE A 290 7.16 -0.35 16.55
CA PHE A 290 8.55 -0.43 16.98
C PHE A 290 9.46 -0.96 15.86
N THR A 291 10.40 -0.11 15.42
CA THR A 291 11.42 -0.43 14.41
C THR A 291 12.76 -0.74 15.08
N PRO A 292 13.74 -1.32 14.38
CA PRO A 292 15.09 -1.55 14.90
C PRO A 292 15.73 -0.32 15.55
#